data_AF-A0A520CDJ9-F1
#
_entry.id   AF-A0A520CDJ9-F1
#
_cell.length_a   1.000
_cell.length_b   1.000
_cell.length_c   1.000
_cell.angle_alpha   90.00
_cell.angle_beta   90.00
_cell.angle_gamma   90.00
#
_symmetry.space_group_name_H-M   'P 1'
#
loop_
_entity.id
_entity.type
_entity.pdbx_description
1 polymer ?
#
loop_
_entity_poly.entity_id
_entity_poly.type
_entity_poly.pdbx_seq_one_letter_code
_entity_poly.pdbx_strand_id
1 'polypeptide(L)'
;IINRNYVEKGTLEGQERNYTQLTLSSGKISEKVLTENTGSDKGKLVPTDIGTIVTDFLVKNFERILDYNFTAKVEQDFDEIAEGNVDWHKMMQEFYDQFHPNVKDVEANAERESGERILGTDPKSGKPVSVRLGKFGPMAQIGEADDEEKTFASLMNDQNIGTITLEEALKLFLLPKNLGIYKGEEIEVNNGRFGPYVRFGKVFISLPKGEDPMDVTLDRAKELIDEKEKADAPIATYKNEPVQKGVGRFGPFLKWNGIFINVNKKYDFDNLSQSDIVELIEDKIQKEIDKVIHNWEEEGIKVEKARWGRSVVTKGKIKIELSKDIDAAALTLAQVQEMIEKKAPAKKATAKKTTATKKVASKKATTKKG
;
A
#
# COMPACT_ATOMS: atom_id res chain seq x y z
N ILE A 1 -11.92 6.48 4.19
CA ILE A 1 -10.86 6.78 5.17
C ILE A 1 -9.81 5.66 5.20
N ILE A 2 -10.20 4.39 5.41
CA ILE A 2 -9.29 3.23 5.37
C ILE A 2 -8.62 3.02 4.01
N ASN A 3 -9.36 3.06 2.89
CA ASN A 3 -8.78 2.92 1.55
C ASN A 3 -7.76 4.02 1.16
N ARG A 4 -7.76 5.13 1.90
CA ARG A 4 -6.80 6.23 1.74
C ARG A 4 -5.66 6.17 2.76
N ASN A 5 -5.60 5.12 3.58
CA ASN A 5 -4.62 4.90 4.64
C ASN A 5 -4.54 6.05 5.66
N TYR A 6 -5.64 6.72 5.97
CA TYR A 6 -5.69 7.74 7.03
C TYR A 6 -5.99 7.14 8.41
N VAL A 7 -6.66 5.99 8.40
CA VAL A 7 -7.02 5.24 9.60
C VAL A 7 -6.85 3.77 9.27
N GLU A 8 -6.35 3.01 10.22
CA GLU A 8 -6.25 1.56 10.12
C GLU A 8 -6.92 0.89 11.32
N LYS A 9 -7.07 -0.44 11.22
CA LYS A 9 -7.61 -1.23 12.31
C LYS A 9 -6.46 -1.65 13.21
N GLY A 10 -6.47 -1.19 14.45
CA GLY A 10 -5.44 -1.50 15.44
C GLY A 10 -5.26 -3.01 15.60
N THR A 11 -4.02 -3.40 15.87
CA THR A 11 -3.62 -4.80 16.00
C THR A 11 -2.86 -5.12 17.29
N LEU A 12 -2.55 -4.11 18.10
CA LEU A 12 -1.88 -4.25 19.38
C LEU A 12 -2.86 -4.87 20.38
N GLU A 13 -2.51 -6.05 20.90
CA GLU A 13 -3.32 -6.77 21.88
C GLU A 13 -3.31 -6.11 23.26
N GLY A 14 -2.39 -5.17 23.48
CA GLY A 14 -2.10 -4.55 24.78
C GLY A 14 -1.05 -5.35 25.56
N GLN A 15 -0.56 -4.76 26.64
CA GLN A 15 0.40 -5.40 27.55
C GLN A 15 -0.20 -5.55 28.94
N GLU A 16 0.07 -6.67 29.58
CA GLU A 16 -0.32 -6.90 30.96
C GLU A 16 0.55 -6.05 31.87
N ARG A 17 -0.09 -5.27 32.76
CA ARG A 17 0.60 -4.51 33.80
C ARG A 17 0.05 -4.85 35.17
N ASN A 18 0.92 -4.78 36.16
CA ASN A 18 0.56 -4.89 37.56
C ASN A 18 0.10 -3.52 38.08
N TYR A 19 -0.97 -3.51 38.88
CA TYR A 19 -1.40 -2.33 39.63
C TYR A 19 -1.75 -2.73 41.07
N THR A 20 -1.54 -1.79 41.99
CA THR A 20 -1.82 -2.01 43.41
C THR A 20 -3.20 -1.44 43.75
N GLN A 21 -4.11 -2.31 44.21
CA GLN A 21 -5.37 -1.91 44.79
C GLN A 21 -5.21 -1.75 46.31
N LEU A 22 -5.44 -0.53 46.80
CA LEU A 22 -5.52 -0.23 48.23
C LEU A 22 -6.99 -0.10 48.63
N THR A 23 -7.45 -0.89 49.59
CA THR A 23 -8.82 -0.82 50.14
C THR A 23 -8.76 -0.39 51.60
N LEU A 24 -9.42 0.72 51.94
CA LEU A 24 -9.56 1.19 53.32
C LEU A 24 -10.91 0.73 53.88
N SER A 25 -10.90 -0.09 54.94
CA SER A 25 -12.10 -0.49 55.66
C SER A 25 -11.87 -0.41 57.17
N SER A 26 -12.76 0.27 57.89
CA SER A 26 -12.70 0.43 59.35
C SER A 26 -11.33 0.87 59.88
N GLY A 27 -10.66 1.80 59.19
CA GLY A 27 -9.34 2.32 59.59
C GLY A 27 -8.16 1.39 59.30
N LYS A 28 -8.36 0.24 58.64
CA LYS A 28 -7.31 -0.65 58.14
C LYS A 28 -7.20 -0.56 56.62
N ILE A 29 -5.97 -0.39 56.13
CA ILE A 29 -5.65 -0.45 54.70
C ILE A 29 -5.24 -1.88 54.37
N SER A 30 -5.89 -2.50 53.39
CA SER A 30 -5.47 -3.76 52.78
C SER A 30 -4.95 -3.52 51.37
N GLU A 31 -3.80 -4.10 51.05
CA GLU A 31 -3.13 -4.00 49.76
C GLU A 31 -3.28 -5.30 48.97
N LYS A 32 -3.59 -5.19 47.67
CA LYS A 32 -3.64 -6.32 46.74
C LYS A 32 -3.00 -5.92 45.41
N VAL A 33 -2.04 -6.70 44.94
CA VAL A 33 -1.52 -6.58 43.58
C VAL A 33 -2.47 -7.29 42.63
N LEU A 34 -2.94 -6.58 41.62
CA LEU A 34 -3.82 -7.07 40.56
C LEU A 34 -3.14 -6.84 39.21
N THR A 35 -3.65 -7.52 38.18
CA THR A 35 -3.20 -7.33 36.81
C THR A 35 -4.32 -6.79 35.95
N GLU A 36 -3.97 -5.95 34.98
CA GLU A 36 -4.89 -5.49 33.93
C GLU A 36 -4.16 -5.44 32.60
N ASN A 37 -4.91 -5.59 31.52
CA ASN A 37 -4.40 -5.36 30.16
C ASN A 37 -4.63 -3.90 29.77
N THR A 38 -3.55 -3.18 29.43
CA THR A 38 -3.60 -1.78 28.99
C THR A 38 -2.98 -1.59 27.61
N GLY A 39 -3.38 -0.52 26.90
CA GLY A 39 -2.80 -0.17 25.60
C GLY A 39 -3.29 -1.01 24.42
N SER A 40 -4.33 -1.83 24.62
CA SER A 40 -4.93 -2.61 23.53
C SER A 40 -5.68 -1.69 22.55
N ASP A 41 -5.28 -1.73 21.28
CA ASP A 41 -5.99 -1.10 20.17
C ASP A 41 -6.62 -2.12 19.20
N LYS A 42 -6.47 -3.42 19.50
CA LYS A 42 -6.97 -4.51 18.66
C LYS A 42 -8.44 -4.31 18.31
N GLY A 43 -8.68 -4.15 17.02
CA GLY A 43 -10.02 -3.99 16.47
C GLY A 43 -10.60 -2.58 16.50
N LYS A 44 -9.90 -1.60 17.10
CA LYS A 44 -10.27 -0.19 17.11
C LYS A 44 -9.78 0.51 15.84
N LEU A 45 -10.33 1.69 15.57
CA LEU A 45 -9.84 2.57 14.50
C LEU A 45 -8.72 3.45 15.06
N VAL A 46 -7.54 3.36 14.47
CA VAL A 46 -6.34 4.09 14.90
C VAL A 46 -5.91 5.04 13.77
N PRO A 47 -5.67 6.34 14.06
CA PRO A 47 -5.15 7.26 13.06
C PRO A 47 -3.74 6.84 12.63
N THR A 48 -3.47 6.87 11.33
CA THR A 48 -2.11 6.66 10.82
C THR A 48 -1.34 7.97 10.85
N ASP A 49 0.00 7.94 10.71
CA ASP A 49 0.80 9.17 10.58
C ASP A 49 0.30 10.05 9.43
N ILE A 50 -0.11 9.45 8.32
CA ILE A 50 -0.70 10.16 7.18
C ILE A 50 -2.01 10.83 7.60
N GLY A 51 -2.86 10.10 8.32
CA GLY A 51 -4.12 10.63 8.83
C GLY A 51 -3.93 11.83 9.75
N THR A 52 -2.94 11.76 10.65
CA THR A 52 -2.59 12.85 11.56
C THR A 52 -2.06 14.05 10.79
N ILE A 53 -1.05 13.90 9.92
CA ILE A 53 -0.49 15.01 9.13
C ILE A 53 -1.56 15.69 8.27
N VAL A 54 -2.41 14.89 7.60
CA VAL A 54 -3.48 15.45 6.75
C VAL A 54 -4.49 16.19 7.61
N THR A 55 -4.85 15.65 8.78
CA THR A 55 -5.77 16.33 9.71
C THR A 55 -5.17 17.64 10.19
N ASP A 56 -3.91 17.65 10.65
CA ASP A 56 -3.23 18.85 11.13
C ASP A 56 -3.12 19.91 10.04
N PHE A 57 -2.78 19.51 8.82
CA PHE A 57 -2.76 20.40 7.66
C PHE A 57 -4.14 21.01 7.39
N LEU A 58 -5.20 20.19 7.42
CA LEU A 58 -6.55 20.68 7.16
C LEU A 58 -7.04 21.58 8.30
N VAL A 59 -6.75 21.27 9.57
CA VAL A 59 -7.16 22.10 10.71
C VAL A 59 -6.48 23.46 10.65
N LYS A 60 -5.17 23.48 10.33
CA LYS A 60 -4.37 24.71 10.23
C LYS A 60 -4.80 25.63 9.08
N ASN A 61 -5.18 25.07 7.93
CA ASN A 61 -5.43 25.84 6.71
C ASN A 61 -6.93 26.02 6.39
N PHE A 62 -7.78 25.16 6.93
CA PHE A 62 -9.20 25.07 6.60
C PHE A 62 -10.07 24.98 7.87
N GLU A 63 -9.67 25.66 8.95
CA GLU A 63 -10.31 25.66 10.27
C GLU A 63 -11.84 25.76 10.17
N ARG A 64 -12.35 26.72 9.41
CA ARG A 64 -13.79 26.97 9.29
C ARG A 64 -14.59 25.76 8.80
N ILE A 65 -14.10 25.01 7.81
CA ILE A 65 -14.86 23.87 7.27
C ILE A 65 -14.67 22.60 8.10
N LEU A 66 -13.66 22.57 8.97
CA LEU A 66 -13.46 21.49 9.93
C LEU A 66 -14.09 21.76 11.29
N ASP A 67 -14.63 22.94 11.51
CA ASP A 67 -15.38 23.26 12.72
C ASP A 67 -16.64 22.39 12.85
N TYR A 68 -16.92 21.93 14.06
CA TYR A 68 -18.09 21.08 14.32
C TYR A 68 -19.41 21.82 14.05
N ASN A 69 -19.47 23.14 14.30
CA ASN A 69 -20.68 23.92 14.06
C ASN A 69 -20.92 24.16 12.57
N PHE A 70 -19.86 24.19 11.75
CA PHE A 70 -20.00 24.30 10.31
C PHE A 70 -20.82 23.14 9.74
N THR A 71 -20.52 21.91 10.15
CA THR A 71 -21.25 20.72 9.68
C THR A 71 -22.71 20.77 10.11
N ALA A 72 -22.98 21.13 11.37
CA ALA A 72 -24.35 21.28 11.87
C ALA A 72 -25.14 22.33 11.09
N LYS A 73 -24.51 23.46 10.75
CA LYS A 73 -25.13 24.51 9.95
C LYS A 73 -25.44 24.04 8.53
N VAL A 74 -24.51 23.35 7.87
CA VAL A 74 -24.73 22.85 6.50
C VAL A 74 -25.89 21.85 6.44
N GLU A 75 -26.00 20.94 7.41
CA GLU A 75 -27.14 20.02 7.47
C GLU A 75 -28.47 20.76 7.67
N GLN A 76 -28.51 21.79 8.53
CA GLN A 76 -29.68 22.65 8.67
C GLN A 76 -30.02 23.38 7.36
N ASP A 77 -29.02 23.95 6.68
CA ASP A 77 -29.22 24.62 5.39
C ASP A 77 -29.77 23.63 4.34
N PHE A 78 -29.37 22.35 4.37
CA PHE A 78 -29.93 21.31 3.50
C PHE A 78 -31.39 20.97 3.82
N ASP A 79 -31.76 20.93 5.10
CA ASP A 79 -33.16 20.74 5.50
C ASP A 79 -34.03 21.92 5.02
N GLU A 80 -33.55 23.16 5.18
CA GLU A 80 -34.27 24.35 4.72
C GLU A 80 -34.43 24.38 3.18
N ILE A 81 -33.44 23.88 2.43
CA ILE A 81 -33.55 23.69 0.97
C ILE A 81 -34.60 22.63 0.63
N ALA A 82 -34.62 21.50 1.35
CA ALA A 82 -35.59 20.43 1.12
C ALA A 82 -37.04 20.87 1.38
N GLU A 83 -37.23 21.76 2.35
CA GLU A 83 -38.51 22.40 2.65
C GLU A 83 -38.87 23.55 1.68
N GLY A 84 -37.93 23.98 0.85
CA GLY A 84 -38.11 25.07 -0.13
C GLY A 84 -37.96 26.48 0.46
N ASN A 85 -37.41 26.59 1.66
CA ASN A 85 -37.20 27.87 2.36
C ASN A 85 -35.93 28.60 1.88
N VAL A 86 -34.97 27.87 1.31
CA VAL A 86 -33.68 28.41 0.84
C VAL A 86 -33.40 27.97 -0.61
N ASP A 87 -32.85 28.89 -1.42
CA ASP A 87 -32.34 28.55 -2.75
C ASP A 87 -30.95 27.93 -2.64
N TRP A 88 -30.84 26.67 -3.08
CA TRP A 88 -29.59 25.91 -3.06
C TRP A 88 -28.47 26.57 -3.88
N HIS A 89 -28.79 27.30 -4.96
CA HIS A 89 -27.76 27.99 -5.75
C HIS A 89 -27.09 29.08 -4.93
N LYS A 90 -27.89 29.83 -4.16
CA LYS A 90 -27.40 30.91 -3.31
C LYS A 90 -26.51 30.36 -2.19
N MET A 91 -26.95 29.29 -1.52
CA MET A 91 -26.17 28.61 -0.48
C MET A 91 -24.82 28.10 -1.01
N MET A 92 -24.83 27.44 -2.17
CA MET A 92 -23.61 26.94 -2.81
C MET A 92 -22.67 28.07 -3.24
N GLN A 93 -23.21 29.18 -3.76
CA GLN A 93 -22.42 30.33 -4.18
C GLN A 93 -21.76 31.01 -2.97
N GLU A 94 -22.50 31.25 -1.89
CA GLU A 94 -21.97 31.84 -0.65
C GLU A 94 -20.86 30.98 -0.03
N PHE A 95 -21.03 29.65 -0.05
CA PHE A 95 -19.97 28.73 0.38
C PHE A 95 -18.73 28.86 -0.51
N TYR A 96 -18.90 28.76 -1.84
CA TYR A 96 -17.78 28.73 -2.78
C TYR A 96 -17.00 30.05 -2.84
N ASP A 97 -17.70 31.19 -2.74
CA ASP A 97 -17.10 32.52 -2.73
C ASP A 97 -16.16 32.71 -1.53
N GLN A 98 -16.38 31.99 -0.44
CA GLN A 98 -15.56 32.06 0.77
C GLN A 98 -14.51 30.93 0.81
N PHE A 99 -14.85 29.75 0.27
CA PHE A 99 -13.96 28.58 0.27
C PHE A 99 -12.88 28.66 -0.82
N HIS A 100 -13.23 29.02 -2.05
CA HIS A 100 -12.32 28.96 -3.19
C HIS A 100 -11.12 29.93 -3.09
N PRO A 101 -11.28 31.17 -2.56
CA PRO A 101 -10.13 32.02 -2.29
C PRO A 101 -9.16 31.39 -1.28
N ASN A 102 -9.66 30.75 -0.22
CA ASN A 102 -8.82 30.05 0.75
C ASN A 102 -8.06 28.88 0.08
N VAL A 103 -8.72 28.10 -0.78
CA VAL A 103 -8.04 27.03 -1.54
C VAL A 103 -6.88 27.59 -2.38
N LYS A 104 -7.09 28.72 -3.07
CA LYS A 104 -6.04 29.36 -3.88
C LYS A 104 -4.90 29.89 -3.02
N ASP A 105 -5.21 30.46 -1.86
CA ASP A 105 -4.21 30.94 -0.92
C ASP A 105 -3.35 29.78 -0.40
N VAL A 106 -3.99 28.71 0.08
CA VAL A 106 -3.31 27.50 0.56
C VAL A 106 -2.49 26.83 -0.56
N GLU A 107 -3.01 26.77 -1.79
CA GLU A 107 -2.26 26.22 -2.93
C GLU A 107 -0.98 27.03 -3.24
N ALA A 108 -1.02 28.36 -3.07
CA ALA A 108 0.10 29.24 -3.36
C ALA A 108 1.10 29.35 -2.21
N ASN A 109 0.61 29.34 -0.96
CA ASN A 109 1.37 29.77 0.22
C ASN A 109 1.59 28.65 1.25
N ALA A 110 0.84 27.55 1.21
CA ALA A 110 1.01 26.51 2.22
C ALA A 110 2.29 25.71 1.98
N GLU A 111 3.10 25.62 3.03
CA GLU A 111 4.21 24.68 3.04
C GLU A 111 3.68 23.25 2.98
N ARG A 112 4.39 22.41 2.22
CA ARG A 112 4.05 21.00 2.14
C ARG A 112 4.36 20.37 3.50
N GLU A 113 3.33 20.12 4.29
CA GLU A 113 3.44 19.36 5.54
C GLU A 113 3.95 17.95 5.21
N SER A 114 5.26 17.78 5.30
CA SER A 114 5.95 16.49 5.18
C SER A 114 5.79 15.66 6.45
N GLY A 115 5.28 16.28 7.52
CA GLY A 115 5.35 15.77 8.89
C GLY A 115 6.80 15.61 9.35
N GLU A 116 7.71 16.45 8.84
CA GLU A 116 9.12 16.37 9.22
C GLU A 116 9.33 16.83 10.66
N ARG A 117 9.94 15.96 11.45
CA ARG A 117 10.35 16.24 12.82
C ARG A 117 11.82 15.86 13.01
N ILE A 118 12.63 16.84 13.38
CA ILE A 118 14.03 16.64 13.74
C ILE A 118 14.08 16.03 15.15
N LEU A 119 14.75 14.89 15.29
CA LEU A 119 14.89 14.16 16.55
C LEU A 119 16.21 14.48 17.27
N GLY A 120 17.24 14.89 16.51
CA GLY A 120 18.57 15.20 17.04
C GLY A 120 19.67 14.95 16.02
N THR A 121 20.81 14.47 16.49
CA THR A 121 22.01 14.25 15.67
C THR A 121 22.50 12.81 15.84
N ASP A 122 22.94 12.19 14.74
CA ASP A 122 23.50 10.85 14.75
C ASP A 122 24.90 10.87 15.38
N PRO A 123 25.16 10.09 16.45
CA PRO A 123 26.47 10.04 17.10
C PRO A 123 27.62 9.56 16.21
N LYS A 124 27.34 8.81 15.13
CA LYS A 124 28.38 8.24 14.25
C LYS A 124 28.82 9.21 13.17
N SER A 125 27.86 9.83 12.47
CA SER A 125 28.12 10.73 11.34
C SER A 125 28.11 12.21 11.71
N GLY A 126 27.55 12.59 12.86
CA GLY A 126 27.33 13.99 13.23
C GLY A 126 26.22 14.68 12.43
N LYS A 127 25.46 13.94 11.61
CA LYS A 127 24.40 14.47 10.75
C LYS A 127 23.06 14.54 11.49
N PRO A 128 22.14 15.45 11.10
CA PRO A 128 20.82 15.51 11.70
C PRO A 128 20.02 14.23 11.42
N VAL A 129 19.19 13.84 12.38
CA VAL A 129 18.23 12.73 12.28
C VAL A 129 16.84 13.31 12.29
N SER A 130 16.04 13.03 11.26
CA SER A 130 14.64 13.44 11.18
C SER A 130 13.73 12.26 10.84
N VAL A 131 12.45 12.39 11.18
CA VAL A 131 11.38 11.48 10.74
C VAL A 131 10.38 12.25 9.92
N ARG A 132 9.86 11.65 8.85
CA ARG A 132 8.90 12.28 7.94
C ARG A 132 8.12 11.25 7.14
N LEU A 133 7.10 11.71 6.43
CA LEU A 133 6.35 10.87 5.51
C LEU A 133 7.04 10.79 4.13
N GLY A 134 7.45 9.58 3.74
CA GLY A 134 8.00 9.29 2.41
C GLY A 134 6.97 8.70 1.44
N LYS A 135 7.39 8.44 0.20
CA LYS A 135 6.56 7.77 -0.83
C LYS A 135 6.04 6.40 -0.38
N PHE A 136 6.79 5.72 0.47
CA PHE A 136 6.52 4.34 0.90
C PHE A 136 5.99 4.23 2.33
N GLY A 137 5.71 5.37 2.98
CA GLY A 137 5.25 5.42 4.36
C GLY A 137 6.19 6.24 5.26
N PRO A 138 5.95 6.20 6.58
CA PRO A 138 6.79 6.86 7.58
C PRO A 138 8.22 6.35 7.53
N MET A 139 9.19 7.27 7.59
CA MET A 139 10.60 6.93 7.54
C MET A 139 11.46 7.87 8.36
N ALA A 140 12.57 7.34 8.89
CA ALA A 140 13.67 8.09 9.45
C ALA A 140 14.71 8.40 8.35
N GLN A 141 15.39 9.53 8.51
CA GLN A 141 16.45 10.02 7.64
C GLN A 141 17.65 10.46 8.49
N ILE A 142 18.86 10.08 8.09
CA ILE A 142 20.12 10.69 8.59
C ILE A 142 20.70 11.53 7.46
N GLY A 143 21.06 12.79 7.75
CA GLY A 143 21.52 13.77 6.76
C GLY A 143 20.41 14.71 6.30
N GLU A 144 20.79 15.84 5.71
CA GLU A 144 19.85 16.83 5.17
C GLU A 144 19.31 16.42 3.79
N ALA A 145 18.33 17.18 3.29
CA ALA A 145 17.67 16.87 2.02
C ALA A 145 18.63 16.96 0.80
N ASP A 146 19.66 17.79 0.89
CA ASP A 146 20.69 18.07 -0.11
C ASP A 146 21.99 17.26 0.10
N ASP A 147 22.11 16.53 1.21
CA ASP A 147 23.26 15.66 1.48
C ASP A 147 23.31 14.47 0.50
N GLU A 148 24.46 14.27 -0.15
CA GLU A 148 24.70 13.17 -1.09
C GLU A 148 24.73 11.81 -0.37
N GLU A 149 25.14 11.78 0.90
CA GLU A 149 25.28 10.58 1.72
C GLU A 149 24.15 10.46 2.76
N LYS A 150 22.93 10.88 2.40
CA LYS A 150 21.76 10.67 3.26
C LYS A 150 21.31 9.21 3.23
N THR A 151 20.97 8.70 4.41
CA THR A 151 20.46 7.33 4.56
C THR A 151 19.02 7.34 5.04
N PHE A 152 18.30 6.28 4.72
CA PHE A 152 16.88 6.15 5.01
C PHE A 152 16.57 4.83 5.71
N ALA A 153 15.65 4.85 6.65
CA ALA A 153 15.12 3.65 7.27
C ALA A 153 13.60 3.78 7.46
N SER A 154 12.83 2.75 7.09
CA SER A 154 11.39 2.73 7.33
C SER A 154 11.10 2.52 8.82
N LEU A 155 10.10 3.24 9.35
CA LEU A 155 9.60 2.99 10.70
C LEU A 155 8.90 1.62 10.77
N MET A 156 8.86 1.05 11.98
CA MET A 156 8.08 -0.15 12.25
C MET A 156 6.59 0.19 12.34
N ASN A 157 5.72 -0.83 12.21
CA ASN A 157 4.27 -0.63 12.16
C ASN A 157 3.68 -0.09 13.47
N ASP A 158 4.37 -0.29 14.59
CA ASP A 158 4.01 0.16 15.94
C ASP A 158 4.63 1.51 16.31
N GLN A 159 5.49 2.06 15.45
CA GLN A 159 6.14 3.35 15.66
C GLN A 159 5.37 4.48 14.97
N ASN A 160 5.38 5.66 15.60
CA ASN A 160 4.70 6.85 15.10
C ASN A 160 5.69 8.02 15.00
N ILE A 161 5.62 8.80 13.91
CA ILE A 161 6.54 9.93 13.68
C ILE A 161 6.41 11.01 14.76
N GLY A 162 5.24 11.09 15.39
CA GLY A 162 4.87 12.02 16.45
C GLY A 162 5.31 11.58 17.85
N THR A 163 5.78 10.35 18.05
CA THR A 163 6.20 9.87 19.38
C THR A 163 7.58 9.21 19.41
N ILE A 164 8.09 8.73 18.27
CA ILE A 164 9.36 8.01 18.18
C ILE A 164 10.57 8.82 18.70
N THR A 165 11.40 8.21 19.50
CA THR A 165 12.61 8.83 20.06
C THR A 165 13.80 8.75 19.10
N LEU A 166 14.82 9.57 19.34
CA LEU A 166 16.08 9.51 18.59
C LEU A 166 16.72 8.12 18.67
N GLU A 167 16.71 7.49 19.86
CA GLU A 167 17.29 6.17 20.08
C GLU A 167 16.58 5.09 19.25
N GLU A 168 15.24 5.10 19.26
CA GLU A 168 14.44 4.17 18.45
C GLU A 168 14.65 4.38 16.95
N ALA A 169 14.73 5.64 16.49
CA ALA A 169 14.99 5.95 15.10
C ALA A 169 16.38 5.49 14.65
N LEU A 170 17.41 5.67 15.49
CA LEU A 170 18.77 5.20 15.20
C LEU A 170 18.86 3.67 15.08
N LYS A 171 18.06 2.93 15.87
CA LYS A 171 17.99 1.46 15.75
C LYS A 171 17.58 1.04 14.34
N LEU A 172 16.65 1.75 13.69
CA LEU A 172 16.18 1.39 12.35
C LEU A 172 17.30 1.33 11.29
N PHE A 173 18.36 2.12 11.45
CA PHE A 173 19.52 2.16 10.55
C PHE A 173 20.50 1.00 10.75
N LEU A 174 20.26 0.12 11.73
CA LEU A 174 20.99 -1.15 11.86
C LEU A 174 20.52 -2.20 10.85
N LEU A 175 19.42 -1.95 10.14
CA LEU A 175 18.94 -2.78 9.03
C LEU A 175 19.43 -2.22 7.69
N PRO A 176 19.69 -3.08 6.68
CA PRO A 176 19.53 -4.54 6.69
C PRO A 176 20.60 -5.28 7.50
N LYS A 177 20.17 -6.29 8.27
CA LYS A 177 21.04 -7.17 9.06
C LYS A 177 21.31 -8.45 8.27
N ASN A 178 22.54 -8.65 7.80
CA ASN A 178 22.94 -9.89 7.13
C ASN A 178 23.15 -11.01 8.17
N LEU A 179 22.48 -12.15 7.99
CA LEU A 179 22.53 -13.30 8.89
C LEU A 179 23.44 -14.43 8.38
N GLY A 180 23.92 -14.34 7.13
CA GLY A 180 24.79 -15.33 6.50
C GLY A 180 24.13 -16.00 5.29
N ILE A 181 24.61 -17.20 4.97
CA ILE A 181 24.19 -17.98 3.79
C ILE A 181 23.48 -19.25 4.25
N TYR A 182 22.37 -19.58 3.59
CA TYR A 182 21.65 -20.84 3.77
C TYR A 182 21.24 -21.40 2.42
N LYS A 183 21.34 -22.72 2.21
CA LYS A 183 20.95 -23.37 0.93
C LYS A 183 21.51 -22.68 -0.34
N GLY A 184 22.67 -22.02 -0.24
CA GLY A 184 23.34 -21.33 -1.34
C GLY A 184 22.90 -19.88 -1.59
N GLU A 185 21.98 -19.34 -0.80
CA GLU A 185 21.46 -17.98 -0.93
C GLU A 185 21.69 -17.16 0.35
N GLU A 186 21.85 -15.86 0.22
CA GLU A 186 22.04 -14.94 1.35
C GLU A 186 20.73 -14.70 2.10
N ILE A 187 20.84 -14.63 3.43
CA ILE A 187 19.78 -14.27 4.35
C ILE A 187 20.05 -12.88 4.90
N GLU A 188 19.08 -11.98 4.74
CA GLU A 188 19.07 -10.67 5.37
C GLU A 188 17.73 -10.42 6.06
N VAL A 189 17.76 -9.69 7.17
CA VAL A 189 16.55 -9.16 7.82
C VAL A 189 16.47 -7.68 7.51
N ASN A 190 15.29 -7.22 7.09
CA ASN A 190 15.08 -5.84 6.72
C ASN A 190 13.66 -5.39 7.08
N ASN A 191 13.42 -4.08 7.11
CA ASN A 191 12.10 -3.49 7.30
C ASN A 191 11.64 -2.79 6.02
N GLY A 192 10.45 -3.14 5.53
CA GLY A 192 9.89 -2.61 4.29
C GLY A 192 8.50 -2.02 4.47
N ARG A 193 7.87 -1.65 3.35
CA ARG A 193 6.52 -1.04 3.32
C ARG A 193 5.44 -1.87 4.02
N PHE A 194 5.58 -3.19 4.04
CA PHE A 194 4.59 -4.11 4.60
C PHE A 194 5.01 -4.64 5.98
N GLY A 195 6.04 -4.05 6.59
CA GLY A 195 6.64 -4.48 7.84
C GLY A 195 7.95 -5.25 7.65
N PRO A 196 8.48 -5.80 8.76
CA PRO A 196 9.74 -6.53 8.76
C PRO A 196 9.64 -7.85 8.00
N TYR A 197 10.73 -8.21 7.31
CA TYR A 197 10.82 -9.44 6.54
C TYR A 197 12.25 -10.02 6.54
N VAL A 198 12.34 -11.34 6.33
CA VAL A 198 13.56 -12.05 5.96
C VAL A 198 13.62 -12.09 4.43
N ARG A 199 14.72 -11.60 3.86
CA ARG A 199 15.09 -11.76 2.45
C ARG A 199 15.96 -13.01 2.31
N PHE A 200 15.52 -13.95 1.49
CA PHE A 200 16.25 -15.16 1.14
C PHE A 200 16.45 -15.20 -0.38
N GLY A 201 17.61 -14.77 -0.87
CA GLY A 201 17.83 -14.55 -2.30
C GLY A 201 16.82 -13.56 -2.90
N LYS A 202 15.88 -14.07 -3.72
CA LYS A 202 14.76 -13.30 -4.32
C LYS A 202 13.43 -13.45 -3.57
N VAL A 203 13.38 -14.28 -2.53
CA VAL A 203 12.18 -14.58 -1.75
C VAL A 203 12.11 -13.63 -0.56
N PHE A 204 10.90 -13.13 -0.29
CA PHE A 204 10.60 -12.21 0.81
C PHE A 204 9.61 -12.90 1.75
N ILE A 205 10.01 -13.09 3.01
CA ILE A 205 9.22 -13.80 4.02
C ILE A 205 8.92 -12.81 5.14
N SER A 206 7.65 -12.39 5.26
CA SER A 206 7.24 -11.49 6.35
C SER A 206 7.47 -12.13 7.71
N LEU A 207 8.00 -11.35 8.65
CA LEU A 207 8.07 -11.79 10.04
C LEU A 207 6.66 -11.91 10.63
N PRO A 208 6.43 -12.86 11.54
CA PRO A 208 5.23 -12.91 12.36
C PRO A 208 5.00 -11.60 13.13
N LYS A 209 3.73 -11.32 13.44
CA LYS A 209 3.37 -10.10 14.16
C LYS A 209 4.01 -10.09 15.56
N GLY A 210 4.65 -8.98 15.90
CA GLY A 210 5.29 -8.77 17.20
C GLY A 210 6.73 -9.29 17.29
N GLU A 211 7.26 -9.94 16.25
CA GLU A 211 8.70 -10.25 16.21
C GLU A 211 9.51 -9.01 15.82
N ASP A 212 10.50 -8.65 16.64
CA ASP A 212 11.44 -7.56 16.35
C ASP A 212 12.48 -8.03 15.31
N PRO A 213 12.63 -7.34 14.16
CA PRO A 213 13.66 -7.67 13.17
C PRO A 213 15.09 -7.66 13.72
N MET A 214 15.38 -6.92 14.78
CA MET A 214 16.70 -6.87 15.41
C MET A 214 17.06 -8.16 16.13
N ASP A 215 16.07 -8.82 16.72
CA ASP A 215 16.25 -10.03 17.52
C ASP A 215 16.27 -11.31 16.67
N VAL A 216 15.92 -11.22 15.38
CA VAL A 216 15.95 -12.36 14.48
C VAL A 216 17.38 -12.91 14.35
N THR A 217 17.50 -14.21 14.62
CA THR A 217 18.72 -15.00 14.50
C THR A 217 18.73 -15.78 13.18
N LEU A 218 19.91 -16.27 12.79
CA LEU A 218 20.06 -17.14 11.61
C LEU A 218 19.16 -18.38 11.70
N ASP A 219 19.05 -19.00 12.86
CA ASP A 219 18.24 -20.22 13.03
C ASP A 219 16.75 -19.92 12.91
N ARG A 220 16.27 -18.81 13.50
CA ARG A 220 14.89 -18.36 13.31
C ARG A 220 14.59 -18.05 11.85
N ALA A 221 15.53 -17.43 11.14
CA ALA A 221 15.38 -17.16 9.71
C ALA A 221 15.29 -18.46 8.89
N LYS A 222 16.09 -19.48 9.19
CA LYS A 222 16.01 -20.80 8.55
C LYS A 222 14.65 -21.46 8.76
N GLU A 223 14.11 -21.40 9.98
CA GLU A 223 12.76 -21.92 10.28
C GLU A 223 11.71 -21.27 9.38
N LEU A 224 11.70 -19.94 9.31
CA LEU A 224 10.75 -19.18 8.47
C LEU A 224 10.91 -19.51 6.98
N ILE A 225 12.15 -19.72 6.51
CA ILE A 225 12.43 -20.14 5.12
C ILE A 225 11.89 -21.55 4.86
N ASP A 226 12.16 -22.50 5.75
CA ASP A 226 11.72 -23.88 5.59
C ASP A 226 10.20 -24.02 5.69
N GLU A 227 9.56 -23.25 6.57
CA GLU A 227 8.09 -23.14 6.66
C GLU A 227 7.51 -22.59 5.35
N LYS A 228 8.14 -21.54 4.79
CA LYS A 228 7.69 -20.94 3.53
C LYS A 228 7.87 -21.91 2.36
N GLU A 229 8.99 -22.61 2.28
CA GLU A 229 9.24 -23.62 1.24
C GLU A 229 8.25 -24.79 1.34
N LYS A 230 7.93 -25.25 2.55
CA LYS A 230 6.89 -26.28 2.76
C LYS A 230 5.50 -25.78 2.36
N ALA A 231 5.17 -24.52 2.66
CA ALA A 231 3.90 -23.93 2.26
C ALA A 231 3.79 -23.73 0.75
N ASP A 232 4.88 -23.38 0.08
CA ASP A 232 4.94 -23.21 -1.37
C ASP A 232 5.24 -24.54 -2.12
N ALA A 233 5.43 -25.64 -1.40
CA ALA A 233 5.64 -26.95 -1.98
C ALA A 233 4.41 -27.38 -2.80
N PRO A 234 4.59 -27.94 -4.01
CA PRO A 234 3.48 -28.45 -4.79
C PRO A 234 2.79 -29.60 -4.05
N ILE A 235 1.48 -29.51 -3.90
CA ILE A 235 0.65 -30.60 -3.36
C ILE A 235 0.25 -31.62 -4.43
N ALA A 236 0.31 -31.21 -5.69
CA ALA A 236 -0.03 -32.01 -6.86
C ALA A 236 0.65 -31.45 -8.11
N THR A 237 0.59 -32.21 -9.19
CA THR A 237 0.95 -31.75 -10.53
C THR A 237 -0.26 -31.96 -11.44
N TYR A 238 -0.55 -30.97 -12.29
CA TYR A 238 -1.58 -31.07 -13.31
C TYR A 238 -1.05 -30.46 -14.61
N LYS A 239 -1.14 -31.22 -15.71
CA LYS A 239 -0.57 -30.84 -17.03
C LYS A 239 0.90 -30.37 -16.96
N ASN A 240 1.72 -31.09 -16.20
CA ASN A 240 3.15 -30.79 -15.94
C ASN A 240 3.42 -29.47 -15.20
N GLU A 241 2.40 -28.82 -14.68
CA GLU A 241 2.53 -27.60 -13.87
C GLU A 241 2.23 -27.91 -12.40
N PRO A 242 3.03 -27.38 -11.46
CA PRO A 242 2.82 -27.61 -10.03
C PRO A 242 1.55 -26.91 -9.54
N VAL A 243 0.86 -27.57 -8.60
CA VAL A 243 -0.30 -27.02 -7.89
C VAL A 243 0.10 -26.73 -6.46
N GLN A 244 -0.02 -25.47 -6.02
CA GLN A 244 0.23 -25.03 -4.65
C GLN A 244 -1.10 -24.76 -3.94
N LYS A 245 -1.18 -25.00 -2.63
CA LYS A 245 -2.33 -24.55 -1.81
C LYS A 245 -1.96 -23.36 -0.94
N GLY A 246 -2.92 -22.50 -0.63
CA GLY A 246 -2.72 -21.35 0.25
C GLY A 246 -4.03 -20.78 0.79
N VAL A 247 -3.91 -19.85 1.74
CA VAL A 247 -5.06 -19.14 2.32
C VAL A 247 -4.88 -17.64 2.13
N GLY A 248 -5.86 -16.97 1.53
CA GLY A 248 -5.83 -15.54 1.26
C GLY A 248 -7.01 -14.81 1.92
N ARG A 249 -7.11 -13.50 1.66
CA ARG A 249 -8.21 -12.65 2.17
C ARG A 249 -9.62 -13.10 1.75
N PHE A 250 -9.72 -13.99 0.76
CA PHE A 250 -10.98 -14.50 0.23
C PHE A 250 -11.22 -15.98 0.57
N GLY A 251 -10.39 -16.56 1.45
CA GLY A 251 -10.46 -17.97 1.83
C GLY A 251 -9.35 -18.84 1.22
N PRO A 252 -9.46 -20.17 1.38
CA PRO A 252 -8.51 -21.14 0.84
C PRO A 252 -8.53 -21.18 -0.70
N PHE A 253 -7.37 -21.38 -1.31
CA PHE A 253 -7.22 -21.43 -2.75
C PHE A 253 -6.14 -22.41 -3.21
N LEU A 254 -6.25 -22.86 -4.45
CA LEU A 254 -5.19 -23.50 -5.21
C LEU A 254 -4.58 -22.51 -6.19
N LYS A 255 -3.27 -22.57 -6.39
CA LYS A 255 -2.53 -21.80 -7.38
C LYS A 255 -1.92 -22.76 -8.39
N TRP A 256 -2.29 -22.61 -9.65
CA TRP A 256 -1.82 -23.44 -10.76
C TRP A 256 -1.64 -22.58 -12.01
N ASN A 257 -0.46 -22.63 -12.64
CA ASN A 257 -0.11 -21.87 -13.84
C ASN A 257 -0.49 -20.37 -13.77
N GLY A 258 -0.23 -19.73 -12.61
CA GLY A 258 -0.58 -18.33 -12.35
C GLY A 258 -2.05 -18.04 -12.05
N ILE A 259 -2.93 -19.04 -12.15
CA ILE A 259 -4.37 -18.94 -11.86
C ILE A 259 -4.61 -19.27 -10.39
N PHE A 260 -5.45 -18.45 -9.74
CA PHE A 260 -5.95 -18.69 -8.38
C PHE A 260 -7.37 -19.28 -8.45
N ILE A 261 -7.55 -20.45 -7.85
CA ILE A 261 -8.79 -21.24 -7.84
C ILE A 261 -9.28 -21.28 -6.40
N ASN A 262 -10.45 -20.70 -6.11
CA ASN A 262 -11.01 -20.71 -4.76
C ASN A 262 -11.54 -22.11 -4.42
N VAL A 263 -11.17 -22.62 -3.24
CA VAL A 263 -11.67 -23.90 -2.71
C VAL A 263 -12.88 -23.59 -1.84
N ASN A 264 -14.07 -24.02 -2.29
CA ASN A 264 -15.29 -23.80 -1.52
C ASN A 264 -15.41 -24.81 -0.36
N LYS A 265 -16.37 -24.59 0.54
CA LYS A 265 -16.58 -25.41 1.75
C LYS A 265 -17.01 -26.87 1.48
N LYS A 266 -17.29 -27.25 0.22
CA LYS A 266 -17.62 -28.64 -0.15
C LYS A 266 -16.40 -29.56 0.00
N TYR A 267 -15.19 -29.02 -0.14
CA TYR A 267 -13.95 -29.78 -0.09
C TYR A 267 -13.26 -29.61 1.27
N ASP A 268 -12.60 -30.67 1.73
CA ASP A 268 -11.65 -30.58 2.84
C ASP A 268 -10.32 -30.01 2.32
N PHE A 269 -10.06 -28.75 2.64
CA PHE A 269 -8.86 -28.04 2.19
C PHE A 269 -7.56 -28.65 2.72
N ASP A 270 -7.60 -29.24 3.90
CA ASP A 270 -6.41 -29.82 4.52
C ASP A 270 -6.05 -31.14 3.85
N ASN A 271 -7.05 -31.90 3.40
CA ASN A 271 -6.94 -33.24 2.84
C ASN A 271 -7.47 -33.36 1.39
N LEU A 272 -7.12 -32.42 0.50
CA LEU A 272 -7.52 -32.47 -0.91
C LEU A 272 -6.92 -33.69 -1.62
N SER A 273 -7.78 -34.49 -2.26
CA SER A 273 -7.34 -35.58 -3.13
C SER A 273 -6.90 -35.06 -4.50
N GLN A 274 -6.13 -35.87 -5.24
CA GLN A 274 -5.74 -35.53 -6.62
C GLN A 274 -6.97 -35.29 -7.51
N SER A 275 -8.05 -36.05 -7.34
CA SER A 275 -9.30 -35.85 -8.07
C SER A 275 -9.96 -34.51 -7.76
N ASP A 276 -9.99 -34.10 -6.49
CA ASP A 276 -10.56 -32.80 -6.09
C ASP A 276 -9.81 -31.64 -6.75
N ILE A 277 -8.48 -31.74 -6.77
CA ILE A 277 -7.59 -30.75 -7.38
C ILE A 277 -7.86 -30.64 -8.89
N VAL A 278 -7.97 -31.78 -9.58
CA VAL A 278 -8.28 -31.81 -11.02
C VAL A 278 -9.65 -31.20 -11.28
N GLU A 279 -10.69 -31.60 -10.53
CA GLU A 279 -12.05 -31.07 -10.65
C GLU A 279 -12.07 -29.54 -10.49
N LEU A 280 -11.43 -29.02 -9.42
CA LEU A 280 -11.34 -27.58 -9.15
C LEU A 280 -10.61 -26.81 -10.26
N ILE A 281 -9.52 -27.37 -10.81
CA ILE A 281 -8.77 -26.75 -11.90
C ILE A 281 -9.60 -26.76 -13.19
N GLU A 282 -10.21 -27.89 -13.54
CA GLU A 282 -11.00 -28.03 -14.77
C GLU A 282 -12.25 -27.16 -14.75
N ASP A 283 -12.96 -27.11 -13.63
CA ASP A 283 -14.07 -26.17 -13.42
C ASP A 283 -13.64 -24.72 -13.62
N LYS A 284 -12.45 -24.36 -13.14
CA LYS A 284 -11.93 -22.99 -13.30
C LYS A 284 -11.55 -22.72 -14.76
N ILE A 285 -10.93 -23.67 -15.44
CA ILE A 285 -10.61 -23.57 -16.88
C ILE A 285 -11.89 -23.38 -17.67
N GLN A 286 -12.91 -24.21 -17.44
CA GLN A 286 -14.19 -24.12 -18.12
C GLN A 286 -14.87 -22.77 -17.87
N LYS A 287 -14.87 -22.28 -16.62
CA LYS A 287 -15.39 -20.94 -16.28
C LYS A 287 -14.67 -19.82 -17.01
N GLU A 288 -13.35 -19.90 -17.19
CA GLU A 288 -12.60 -18.89 -17.95
C GLU A 288 -12.90 -19.00 -19.46
N ILE A 289 -13.16 -20.20 -20.00
CA ILE A 289 -13.61 -20.42 -21.37
C ILE A 289 -15.00 -19.81 -21.58
N ASP A 290 -15.98 -20.14 -20.72
CA ASP A 290 -17.37 -19.66 -20.80
C ASP A 290 -17.52 -18.14 -20.65
N LYS A 291 -16.51 -17.52 -20.03
CA LYS A 291 -16.40 -16.08 -19.88
C LYS A 291 -15.99 -15.40 -21.18
N VAL A 292 -15.28 -16.07 -22.07
CA VAL A 292 -14.88 -15.53 -23.37
C VAL A 292 -16.10 -15.46 -24.29
N ILE A 293 -16.36 -14.28 -24.83
CA ILE A 293 -17.44 -14.06 -25.80
C ILE A 293 -16.84 -14.08 -27.21
N HIS A 294 -15.75 -13.33 -27.42
CA HIS A 294 -15.00 -13.29 -28.67
C HIS A 294 -13.49 -13.40 -28.40
N ASN A 295 -12.78 -14.16 -29.22
CA ASN A 295 -11.32 -14.28 -29.16
C ASN A 295 -10.74 -14.17 -30.57
N TRP A 296 -10.16 -13.02 -30.89
CA TRP A 296 -9.46 -12.80 -32.16
C TRP A 296 -7.95 -12.87 -31.90
N GLU A 297 -7.41 -14.08 -32.01
CA GLU A 297 -6.02 -14.38 -31.64
C GLU A 297 -5.00 -13.65 -32.52
N GLU A 298 -5.23 -13.58 -33.83
CA GLU A 298 -4.35 -12.86 -34.77
C GLU A 298 -4.21 -11.37 -34.43
N GLU A 299 -5.27 -10.77 -33.89
CA GLU A 299 -5.33 -9.36 -33.52
C GLU A 299 -4.96 -9.09 -32.05
N GLY A 300 -4.81 -10.16 -31.25
CA GLY A 300 -4.59 -10.10 -29.82
C GLY A 300 -5.75 -9.44 -29.05
N ILE A 301 -6.99 -9.58 -29.54
CA ILE A 301 -8.18 -8.95 -28.97
C ILE A 301 -9.08 -10.02 -28.34
N LYS A 302 -9.45 -9.81 -27.08
CA LYS A 302 -10.37 -10.68 -26.33
C LYS A 302 -11.54 -9.88 -25.77
N VAL A 303 -12.76 -10.40 -25.93
CA VAL A 303 -13.98 -9.87 -25.30
C VAL A 303 -14.48 -10.87 -24.27
N GLU A 304 -14.65 -10.43 -23.04
CA GLU A 304 -15.01 -11.30 -21.91
C GLU A 304 -16.19 -10.74 -21.12
N LYS A 305 -17.00 -11.64 -20.55
CA LYS A 305 -18.00 -11.29 -19.54
C LYS A 305 -17.31 -10.74 -18.28
N ALA A 306 -17.85 -9.68 -17.73
CA ALA A 306 -17.40 -9.06 -16.49
C ALA A 306 -18.47 -9.17 -15.40
N ARG A 307 -18.24 -8.54 -14.24
CA ARG A 307 -19.20 -8.54 -13.14
C ARG A 307 -20.44 -7.71 -13.51
N TRP A 308 -21.59 -8.09 -12.95
CA TRP A 308 -22.87 -7.37 -13.07
C TRP A 308 -23.38 -7.21 -14.52
N GLY A 309 -23.20 -8.24 -15.35
CA GLY A 309 -23.71 -8.25 -16.73
C GLY A 309 -22.96 -7.33 -17.70
N ARG A 310 -21.82 -6.76 -17.28
CA ARG A 310 -20.95 -5.96 -18.15
C ARG A 310 -20.02 -6.86 -18.97
N SER A 311 -19.35 -6.27 -19.95
CA SER A 311 -18.32 -6.96 -20.74
C SER A 311 -17.03 -6.14 -20.80
N VAL A 312 -15.91 -6.79 -21.09
CA VAL A 312 -14.59 -6.17 -21.14
C VAL A 312 -13.89 -6.56 -22.43
N VAL A 313 -13.36 -5.56 -23.13
CA VAL A 313 -12.44 -5.73 -24.25
C VAL A 313 -11.02 -5.58 -23.74
N THR A 314 -10.12 -6.49 -24.12
CA THR A 314 -8.69 -6.42 -23.79
C THR A 314 -7.83 -6.58 -25.04
N LYS A 315 -6.84 -5.68 -25.23
CA LYS A 315 -5.75 -5.80 -26.23
C LYS A 315 -4.43 -5.35 -25.60
N GLY A 316 -3.55 -6.29 -25.27
CA GLY A 316 -2.30 -6.01 -24.55
C GLY A 316 -2.53 -5.29 -23.21
N LYS A 317 -2.08 -4.03 -23.09
CA LYS A 317 -2.29 -3.20 -21.88
C LYS A 317 -3.61 -2.41 -21.89
N ILE A 318 -4.32 -2.38 -23.01
CA ILE A 318 -5.58 -1.63 -23.15
C ILE A 318 -6.72 -2.51 -22.67
N LYS A 319 -7.48 -2.01 -21.71
CA LYS A 319 -8.69 -2.65 -21.17
C LYS A 319 -9.86 -1.67 -21.24
N ILE A 320 -10.97 -2.06 -21.85
CA ILE A 320 -12.18 -1.24 -22.02
C ILE A 320 -13.34 -1.96 -21.34
N GLU A 321 -13.99 -1.30 -20.39
CA GLU A 321 -15.22 -1.82 -19.80
C GLU A 321 -16.41 -1.31 -20.61
N LEU A 322 -17.26 -2.22 -21.04
CA LEU A 322 -18.49 -1.96 -21.77
C LEU A 322 -19.66 -1.90 -20.77
N SER A 323 -20.62 -1.01 -21.03
CA SER A 323 -21.86 -0.97 -20.25
C SER A 323 -22.64 -2.28 -20.40
N LYS A 324 -23.53 -2.54 -19.44
CA LYS A 324 -24.48 -3.67 -19.48
C LYS A 324 -25.47 -3.57 -20.66
N ASP A 325 -25.65 -2.37 -21.21
CA ASP A 325 -26.60 -2.10 -22.29
C ASP A 325 -26.02 -2.45 -23.67
N ILE A 326 -24.71 -2.73 -23.75
CA ILE A 326 -24.03 -3.14 -24.98
C ILE A 326 -24.06 -4.66 -25.07
N ASP A 327 -24.69 -5.19 -26.11
CA ASP A 327 -24.62 -6.62 -26.41
C ASP A 327 -23.23 -6.98 -26.95
N ALA A 328 -22.40 -7.53 -26.07
CA ALA A 328 -21.05 -7.92 -26.40
C ALA A 328 -20.98 -9.13 -27.35
N ALA A 329 -22.04 -9.95 -27.46
CA ALA A 329 -22.08 -11.07 -28.39
C ALA A 329 -22.24 -10.59 -29.83
N ALA A 330 -22.95 -9.48 -30.05
CA ALA A 330 -23.16 -8.89 -31.37
C ALA A 330 -21.97 -8.03 -31.88
N LEU A 331 -20.94 -7.83 -31.06
CA LEU A 331 -19.79 -7.00 -31.45
C LEU A 331 -18.96 -7.65 -32.55
N THR A 332 -18.67 -6.87 -33.59
CA THR A 332 -17.76 -7.25 -34.68
C THR A 332 -16.33 -6.82 -34.38
N LEU A 333 -15.35 -7.48 -35.01
CA LEU A 333 -13.93 -7.14 -34.89
C LEU A 333 -13.66 -5.66 -35.19
N ALA A 334 -14.27 -5.11 -36.24
CA ALA A 334 -14.10 -3.71 -36.65
C ALA A 334 -14.59 -2.72 -35.58
N GLN A 335 -15.76 -2.98 -34.98
CA GLN A 335 -16.29 -2.14 -33.89
C GLN A 335 -15.38 -2.17 -32.67
N VAL A 336 -14.84 -3.34 -32.33
CA VAL A 336 -13.94 -3.49 -31.19
C VAL A 336 -12.59 -2.81 -31.45
N GLN A 337 -12.06 -2.89 -32.67
CA GLN A 337 -10.85 -2.16 -33.08
C GLN A 337 -11.05 -0.65 -32.99
N GLU A 338 -12.19 -0.11 -33.45
CA GLU A 338 -12.50 1.32 -33.35
C GLU A 338 -12.56 1.79 -31.89
N MET A 339 -13.15 1.00 -30.99
CA MET A 339 -13.17 1.29 -29.55
C MET A 339 -11.76 1.33 -28.94
N ILE A 340 -10.88 0.43 -29.38
CA ILE A 340 -9.48 0.38 -28.94
C ILE A 340 -8.70 1.59 -29.46
N GLU A 341 -8.88 1.98 -30.72
CA GLU A 341 -8.24 3.16 -31.31
C GLU A 341 -8.66 4.46 -30.61
N LYS A 342 -9.95 4.61 -30.26
CA LYS A 342 -10.45 5.76 -29.49
C LYS A 342 -9.83 5.87 -28.10
N LYS A 343 -9.42 4.75 -27.49
CA LYS A 343 -8.79 4.72 -26.16
C LYS A 343 -7.26 4.69 -26.22
N ALA A 344 -6.67 4.44 -27.39
CA ALA A 344 -5.23 4.47 -27.55
C ALA A 344 -4.71 5.89 -27.30
N PRO A 345 -3.60 6.06 -26.54
CA PRO A 345 -3.01 7.39 -26.36
C PRO A 345 -2.68 7.97 -27.72
N ALA A 346 -3.09 9.23 -27.98
CA ALA A 346 -2.78 9.92 -29.22
C ALA A 346 -1.30 9.72 -29.55
N LYS A 347 -1.00 9.16 -30.73
CA LYS A 347 0.38 8.94 -31.19
C LYS A 347 1.12 10.28 -31.07
N LYS A 348 2.01 10.41 -30.08
CA LYS A 348 3.01 11.49 -30.10
C LYS A 348 3.77 11.30 -31.40
N ALA A 349 3.62 12.25 -32.32
CA ALA A 349 4.48 12.34 -33.50
C ALA A 349 5.93 12.31 -32.99
N THR A 350 6.64 11.23 -33.29
CA THR A 350 8.07 11.14 -33.00
C THR A 350 8.74 12.26 -33.76
N ALA A 351 9.16 13.31 -33.04
CA ALA A 351 10.03 14.33 -33.57
C ALA A 351 11.25 13.63 -34.16
N LYS A 352 11.47 13.80 -35.48
CA LYS A 352 12.69 13.39 -36.16
C LYS A 352 13.87 13.86 -35.31
N LYS A 353 14.67 12.91 -34.82
CA LYS A 353 16.02 13.21 -34.32
C LYS A 353 16.76 13.95 -35.42
N THR A 354 16.93 15.25 -35.26
CA THR A 354 17.93 16.00 -36.01
C THR A 354 19.28 15.42 -35.64
N THR A 355 19.96 14.86 -36.63
CA THR A 355 21.35 14.43 -36.57
C THR A 355 22.21 15.58 -36.04
N ALA A 356 22.83 15.36 -34.89
CA ALA A 356 23.81 16.28 -34.32
C ALA A 356 24.97 16.46 -35.30
N THR A 357 25.09 17.66 -35.84
CA THR A 357 26.26 18.11 -36.60
C THR A 357 27.47 18.13 -35.68
N LYS A 358 28.50 17.35 -36.03
CA LYS A 358 29.84 17.39 -35.43
C LYS A 358 30.34 18.84 -35.42
N LYS A 359 30.53 19.43 -34.24
CA LYS A 359 31.36 20.63 -34.07
C LYS A 359 32.81 20.27 -34.39
N VAL A 360 33.31 20.83 -35.48
CA VAL A 360 34.73 20.80 -35.86
C VAL A 360 35.53 21.59 -34.84
N ALA A 361 36.59 20.98 -34.31
CA ALA A 361 37.55 21.59 -33.42
C ALA A 361 38.25 22.78 -34.10
N SER A 362 38.20 23.95 -33.46
CA SER A 362 38.94 25.13 -33.89
C SER A 362 40.43 24.95 -33.59
N LYS A 363 41.23 25.00 -34.66
CA LYS A 363 42.70 25.03 -34.61
C LYS A 363 43.18 26.29 -33.89
N LYS A 364 44.02 26.10 -32.87
CA LYS A 364 44.84 27.14 -32.26
C LYS A 364 46.01 27.42 -33.20
N ALA A 365 46.08 28.62 -33.78
CA ALA A 365 47.20 29.05 -34.60
C ALA A 365 48.35 29.52 -33.70
N THR A 366 49.49 28.84 -33.82
CA THR A 366 50.80 29.24 -33.30
C THR A 366 51.43 30.30 -34.20
N THR A 367 51.76 31.46 -33.63
CA THR A 367 52.74 32.41 -34.16
C THR A 367 54.15 31.91 -33.86
N LYS A 368 55.00 31.75 -34.88
CA LYS A 368 56.46 31.60 -34.74
C LYS A 368 57.12 32.77 -35.46
N LYS A 369 57.98 33.51 -34.76
CA LYS A 369 58.97 34.42 -35.35
C LYS A 369 60.20 33.59 -35.75
N GLY A 370 60.76 33.89 -36.93
CA GLY A 370 62.06 33.39 -37.38
C GLY A 370 61.96 32.28 -38.39
#